data_AF-O44061-F1
#
_entry.id   AF-O44061-F1
#
_cell.length_a   1.000
_cell.length_b   1.000
_cell.length_c   1.000
_cell.angle_alpha   90.00
_cell.angle_beta   90.00
_cell.angle_gamma   90.00
#
_symmetry.space_group_name_H-M   'P 1'
#
loop_
_entity.id
_entity.type
_entity.pdbx_description
1 polymer ?
#
loop_
_entity_poly.entity_id
_entity_poly.type
_entity_poly.pdbx_seq_one_letter_code
_entity_poly.pdbx_strand_id
1 'polypeptide(L)' 'MRGILVDWLVEVAEEYKLCADTLYLSVNYIDRFLSIHPVQRSNLQLVGIACMWIASKYEEIYP' A
#
# COMPACT_ATOMS: atom_id res chain seq x y z
N MET A 1 2.91 13.89 -3.51
CA MET A 1 2.77 12.62 -4.27
C MET A 1 2.38 11.45 -3.38
N ARG A 2 2.98 11.29 -2.19
CA ARG A 2 2.52 10.31 -1.19
C ARG A 2 1.01 10.39 -0.93
N GLY A 3 0.46 11.59 -0.69
CA GLY A 3 -0.98 11.77 -0.47
C GLY A 3 -1.85 11.21 -1.59
N ILE A 4 -1.52 11.49 -2.85
CA ILE A 4 -2.25 10.96 -4.03
C ILE A 4 -2.17 9.43 -4.10
N LEU A 5 -1.01 8.84 -3.79
CA LEU A 5 -0.86 7.39 -3.77
C LEU A 5 -1.71 6.77 -2.64
N VAL A 6 -1.68 7.36 -1.45
CA VAL A 6 -2.44 6.86 -0.29
C VAL A 6 -3.94 6.97 -0.52
N ASP A 7 -4.40 8.10 -1.05
CA ASP A 7 -5.81 8.34 -1.42
C ASP A 7 -6.31 7.26 -2.39
N TRP A 8 -5.53 7.00 -3.44
CA TRP A 8 -5.82 5.91 -4.39
C TRP A 8 -5.81 4.52 -3.72
N LEU A 9 -4.91 4.25 -2.76
CA LEU A 9 -4.91 2.99 -2.02
C LEU A 9 -6.13 2.85 -1.09
N VAL A 10 -6.73 3.95 -0.62
CA VAL A 10 -8.00 3.88 0.12
C VAL A 10 -9.11 3.35 -0.79
N GLU A 11 -9.23 3.89 -2.01
CA GLU A 11 -10.21 3.41 -3.00
C GLU A 11 -10.02 1.91 -3.31
N VAL A 12 -8.76 1.47 -3.46
CA VAL A 12 -8.45 0.04 -3.67
C VAL A 12 -8.84 -0.79 -2.46
N ALA A 13 -8.51 -0.36 -1.23
CA ALA A 13 -8.87 -1.11 -0.03
C ALA A 13 -10.40 -1.24 0.12
N GLU A 14 -11.16 -0.20 -0.21
CA GLU A 14 -12.63 -0.22 -0.20
C GLU A 14 -13.21 -1.16 -1.25
N GLU A 15 -12.70 -1.12 -2.49
CA GLU A 15 -13.17 -1.98 -3.59
C GLU A 15 -12.94 -3.47 -3.28
N TYR A 16 -11.79 -3.81 -2.72
CA TYR A 16 -11.45 -5.18 -2.32
C TYR A 16 -11.94 -5.56 -0.92
N LYS A 17 -12.60 -4.64 -0.20
CA LYS A 17 -13.12 -4.82 1.16
C LYS A 17 -12.04 -5.29 2.15
N LEU A 18 -10.82 -4.78 1.99
CA LEU A 18 -9.71 -5.06 2.88
C LEU A 18 -9.97 -4.42 4.25
N CYS A 19 -9.45 -5.03 5.30
CA CYS A 19 -9.50 -4.46 6.63
C CYS A 19 -8.63 -3.19 6.72
N ALA A 20 -8.96 -2.31 7.67
CA ALA A 20 -8.22 -1.05 7.84
C ALA A 20 -6.74 -1.29 8.20
N ASP A 21 -6.46 -2.37 8.94
CA ASP A 21 -5.10 -2.75 9.34
C ASP A 21 -4.23 -3.09 8.13
N THR A 22 -4.78 -3.78 7.11
CA THR A 22 -4.09 -4.00 5.82
C THR A 22 -3.64 -2.67 5.21
N LEU A 23 -4.53 -1.68 5.12
CA LEU A 23 -4.20 -0.36 4.57
C LEU A 23 -3.12 0.36 5.40
N TYR A 24 -3.25 0.36 6.73
CA TYR A 24 -2.29 1.03 7.61
C TYR A 24 -0.90 0.38 7.52
N LEU A 25 -0.84 -0.95 7.48
CA LEU A 25 0.40 -1.69 7.32
C LEU A 25 1.02 -1.47 5.93
N SER A 26 0.20 -1.41 4.88
CA SER A 26 0.63 -1.04 3.52
C SER A 26 1.34 0.30 3.50
N VAL A 27 0.74 1.33 4.12
CA VAL A 27 1.31 2.67 4.21
C VAL A 27 2.62 2.66 5.00
N ASN A 28 2.69 1.89 6.09
CA ASN A 28 3.93 1.71 6.86
C ASN A 28 5.07 1.15 5.98
N TYR A 29 4.79 0.12 5.18
CA TYR A 29 5.77 -0.47 4.27
C TYR A 29 6.22 0.50 3.18
N ILE A 30 5.29 1.26 2.58
CA ILE A 30 5.60 2.27 1.57
C ILE A 30 6.56 3.31 2.13
N ASP A 31 6.27 3.86 3.31
CA ASP A 31 7.09 4.90 3.93
C ASP A 31 8.50 4.40 4.27
N ARG A 32 8.59 3.18 4.81
CA ARG A 32 9.89 2.55 5.12
C ARG A 32 10.70 2.27 3.87
N PHE A 33 10.07 1.74 2.82
CA PHE A 33 10.75 1.43 1.55
C PHE A 33 11.27 2.70 0.87
N LEU A 34 10.43 3.74 0.76
CA LEU A 34 10.81 5.01 0.15
C LEU A 34 11.85 5.78 0.96
N SER A 35 11.99 5.51 2.26
CA SER A 35 13.03 6.11 3.11
C SER A 35 14.44 5.60 2.78
N ILE A 36 14.56 4.41 2.19
CA ILE A 36 15.85 3.77 1.88
C ILE A 36 16.08 3.58 0.38
N HIS A 37 15.03 3.61 -0.44
CA HIS A 37 15.12 3.37 -1.87
C HIS A 37 14.43 4.49 -2.67
N PRO A 38 15.17 5.30 -3.44
CA PRO A 38 14.55 6.28 -4.31
C PRO A 38 13.83 5.59 -5.47
N VAL A 39 12.55 5.93 -5.67
CA VAL A 39 11.70 5.31 -6.69
C VAL A 39 11.22 6.38 -7.67
N GLN A 40 11.25 6.06 -8.96
CA GLN A 40 10.69 6.93 -9.99
C GLN A 40 9.17 7.04 -9.84
N ARG A 41 8.62 8.21 -10.14
CA ARG A 41 7.18 8.49 -10.05
C ARG A 41 6.31 7.42 -10.72
N SER A 42 6.71 6.94 -11.89
CA SER A 42 6.01 5.91 -12.68
C SER A 42 5.85 4.58 -11.93
N ASN A 43 6.74 4.29 -10.98
CA ASN A 43 6.77 3.02 -10.25
C ASN A 43 6.11 3.12 -8.87
N LEU A 44 5.58 4.28 -8.46
CA LEU A 44 5.00 4.45 -7.13
C LEU A 44 3.73 3.61 -6.92
N GLN A 45 2.87 3.48 -7.93
CA GLN A 45 1.70 2.61 -7.84
C GLN A 45 2.10 1.14 -7.73
N LEU A 46 3.11 0.71 -8.48
CA LEU A 46 3.64 -0.65 -8.38
C LEU A 46 4.14 -0.94 -6.95
N VAL A 47 4.92 -0.03 -6.37
CA VAL A 47 5.37 -0.15 -4.98
C VAL A 47 4.19 -0.18 -4.01
N GLY A 48 3.19 0.69 -4.21
CA GLY A 48 1.99 0.74 -3.37
C GLY A 48 1.22 -0.58 -3.36
N ILE A 49 0.92 -1.12 -4.55
CA ILE A 49 0.21 -2.40 -4.69
C ILE A 49 1.06 -3.54 -4.13
N ALA A 50 2.37 -3.57 -4.36
CA ALA A 50 3.25 -4.60 -3.80
C ALA A 50 3.24 -4.57 -2.27
N CYS A 51 3.30 -3.38 -1.66
CA CYS A 51 3.20 -3.23 -0.21
C CYS A 51 1.83 -3.67 0.32
N MET A 52 0.75 -3.35 -0.40
CA MET A 52 -0.60 -3.76 -0.03
C MET A 52 -0.84 -5.26 -0.16
N TRP A 53 -0.29 -5.87 -1.20
CA TRP A 53 -0.31 -7.31 -1.37
C TRP A 53 0.48 -8.03 -0.27
N ILE A 54 1.62 -7.46 0.15
CA ILE A 54 2.36 -8.01 1.30
C ILE A 54 1.52 -7.85 2.57
N ALA A 55 0.95 -6.67 2.83
CA ALA A 55 0.14 -6.41 4.02
C ALA A 55 -1.09 -7.31 4.10
N SER A 56 -1.79 -7.55 2.98
CA SER A 56 -2.97 -8.41 2.97
C SER A 56 -2.62 -9.85 3.40
N LYS A 57 -1.45 -10.36 3.02
CA LYS A 57 -0.98 -11.69 3.45
C LYS A 57 -0.77 -11.80 4.96
N TYR A 58 -0.63 -10.69 5.69
CA TYR A 58 -0.49 -10.69 7.14
C TYR A 58 -1.83 -10.49 7.86
N GLU A 59 -2.66 -9.56 7.37
CA GLU A 59 -3.85 -9.10 8.10
C GLU A 59 -5.15 -9.76 7.62
N GLU A 60 -5.22 -10.22 6.38
CA GLU A 60 -6.42 -10.86 5.82
C GLU A 60 -6.42 -12.37 6.02
N ILE A 61 -7.58 -12.93 6.37
CA ILE A 61 -7.77 -14.40 6.44
C ILE A 61 -7.69 -15.00 5.03
N TYR A 62 -8.23 -14.30 4.03
CA TYR A 62 -8.24 -14.68 2.62
C TYR A 62 -7.63 -13.58 1.74
N PRO A 63 -6.30 -13.59 1.58
CA PRO A 63 -5.53 -12.51 0.96
C PRO A 63 -5.35 -12.58 -0.56
#